data_AF-X1PPE4-F1
#
_entry.id   AF-X1PPE4-F1
#
_cell.length_a   1.000
_cell.length_b   1.000
_cell.length_c   1.000
_cell.angle_alpha   90.00
_cell.angle_beta   90.00
_cell.angle_gamma   90.00
#
_symmetry.space_group_name_H-M   'P 1'
#
loop_
_entity.id
_entity.type
_entity.pdbx_description
1 polymer ?
#
loop_
_entity_poly.entity_id
_entity_poly.type
_entity_poly.pdbx_seq_one_letter_code
_entity_poly.pdbx_strand_id
1 'polypeptide(L)'
;EPGIPNIALRYADETGNINAGYPHNPNGSIDNIAGICDASGRIFALMPHPERFIRWTQHPRWTREPARERGDGFRIFENAVAWAKTI
;
A
#
# COMPACT_ATOMS: atom_id res chain seq x y z
N GLU A 1 8.24 26.40 -6.22
CA GLU A 1 8.98 25.23 -5.70
C GLU A 1 8.22 23.97 -6.11
N PRO A 2 8.89 22.85 -6.45
CA PRO A 2 8.18 21.60 -6.69
C PRO A 2 7.40 21.26 -5.41
N GLY A 3 6.07 21.16 -5.52
CA GLY A 3 5.21 20.94 -4.36
C GLY A 3 5.57 19.63 -3.65
N ILE A 4 5.54 19.64 -2.32
CA ILE A 4 5.73 18.44 -1.50
C ILE A 4 4.73 17.38 -2.00
N PRO A 5 5.18 16.15 -2.33
CA PRO A 5 4.27 15.11 -2.80
C PRO A 5 3.27 14.74 -1.72
N ASN A 6 2.02 14.43 -2.11
CA ASN A 6 1.03 13.93 -1.17
C ASN A 6 1.38 12.49 -0.78
N ILE A 7 1.97 12.29 0.39
CA ILE A 7 2.41 10.98 0.87
C ILE A 7 1.18 10.19 1.33
N ALA A 8 0.91 9.05 0.69
CA ALA A 8 -0.24 8.20 0.98
C ALA A 8 0.14 6.93 1.75
N LEU A 9 1.37 6.42 1.58
CA LEU A 9 1.86 5.22 2.26
C LEU A 9 3.29 5.40 2.77
N ARG A 10 3.56 4.83 3.94
CA ARG A 10 4.90 4.72 4.53
C ARG A 10 5.17 3.28 4.98
N TYR A 11 6.42 2.85 4.89
CA TYR A 11 6.89 1.65 5.58
C TYR A 11 6.98 1.91 7.09
N ALA A 12 6.63 0.91 7.89
CA ALA A 12 6.66 0.97 9.35
C ALA A 12 6.90 -0.44 9.93
N ASP A 13 7.33 -0.52 11.19
CA ASP A 13 7.37 -1.78 11.94
C ASP A 13 5.99 -2.24 12.43
N GLU A 14 5.93 -3.38 13.12
CA GLU A 14 4.67 -3.94 13.63
C GLU A 14 3.97 -3.05 14.67
N THR A 15 4.68 -2.07 15.24
CA THR A 15 4.12 -1.08 16.18
C THR A 15 3.64 0.19 15.48
N GLY A 16 3.87 0.31 14.17
CA GLY A 16 3.58 1.50 13.39
C GLY A 16 4.68 2.57 13.45
N ASN A 17 5.87 2.26 14.00
CA ASN A 17 6.97 3.20 14.01
C ASN A 17 7.62 3.28 12.63
N ILE A 18 7.55 4.48 12.05
CA ILE A 18 8.06 4.77 10.71
C ILE A 18 9.58 4.94 10.67
N ASN A 19 10.30 4.90 11.79
CA ASN A 19 11.76 5.03 11.82
C ASN A 19 12.49 3.66 11.83
N ALA A 20 11.77 2.58 11.59
CA ALA A 20 12.26 1.22 11.84
C ALA A 20 13.35 0.71 10.87
N GLY A 21 13.70 1.47 9.83
CA GLY A 21 14.81 1.14 8.92
C GLY A 21 14.66 -0.23 8.25
N TYR A 22 15.77 -0.82 7.79
CA TYR A 22 15.77 -2.17 7.25
C TYR A 22 15.54 -3.20 8.38
N PRO A 23 14.69 -4.24 8.20
CA PRO A 23 14.05 -4.67 6.95
C PRO A 23 12.68 -4.05 6.66
N HIS A 24 12.11 -3.27 7.58
CA HIS A 24 10.76 -2.72 7.46
C HIS A 24 10.62 -1.75 6.28
N ASN A 25 11.63 -0.91 6.06
CA ASN A 25 11.86 -0.20 4.81
C ASN A 25 12.87 -0.99 3.96
N PRO A 26 12.41 -1.74 2.94
CA PRO A 26 13.27 -2.67 2.20
C PRO A 26 14.18 -1.99 1.17
N ASN A 27 13.88 -0.74 0.78
CA ASN A 27 14.55 -0.05 -0.32
C ASN A 27 15.30 1.22 0.11
N GLY A 28 15.23 1.58 1.40
CA GLY A 28 15.89 2.77 1.94
C GLY A 28 15.28 4.09 1.47
N SER A 29 14.01 4.10 1.03
CA SER A 29 13.32 5.33 0.62
C SER A 29 13.36 6.38 1.73
N ILE A 30 13.69 7.63 1.37
CA ILE A 30 13.67 8.78 2.28
C ILE A 30 12.28 8.88 2.91
N ASP A 31 12.23 9.18 4.21
CA ASP A 31 11.00 9.29 4.98
C ASP A 31 10.14 8.02 4.97
N ASN A 32 10.71 6.89 4.54
CA ASN A 32 10.04 5.60 4.41
C ASN A 32 8.84 5.65 3.46
N ILE A 33 8.84 6.59 2.50
CA ILE A 33 7.73 6.76 1.54
C ILE A 33 7.61 5.52 0.66
N ALA A 34 6.42 4.91 0.67
CA ALA A 34 6.09 3.73 -0.12
C ALA A 34 5.10 4.03 -1.26
N GLY A 35 4.38 5.15 -1.17
CA GLY A 35 3.45 5.61 -2.21
C GLY A 35 3.00 7.06 -2.05
N ILE A 36 2.73 7.71 -3.17
CA ILE A 36 2.35 9.12 -3.28
C ILE A 36 1.17 9.30 -4.22
N CYS A 37 0.40 10.36 -4.01
CA CYS A 37 -0.66 10.80 -4.92
C CYS A 37 -0.33 12.16 -5.56
N ASP A 38 -0.97 12.42 -6.70
CA ASP A 38 -1.06 13.78 -7.21
C ASP A 38 -1.94 14.67 -6.31
N ALA A 39 -2.01 15.97 -6.63
CA ALA A 39 -2.80 16.94 -5.88
C ALA A 39 -4.31 16.62 -5.89
N SER A 40 -4.82 15.98 -6.96
CA SER A 40 -6.23 15.60 -7.04
C SER A 40 -6.58 14.30 -6.32
N GLY A 41 -5.58 13.51 -5.93
CA GLY A 41 -5.78 12.18 -5.35
C GLY A 41 -6.23 11.11 -6.35
N ARG A 42 -6.24 11.41 -7.66
CA ARG A 42 -6.71 10.50 -8.71
C ARG A 42 -5.61 9.63 -9.27
N ILE A 43 -4.37 10.11 -9.24
CA ILE A 43 -3.19 9.36 -9.66
C ILE A 43 -2.45 8.94 -8.40
N PHE A 44 -2.45 7.63 -8.13
CA PHE A 44 -1.77 7.04 -6.98
C PHE A 44 -0.64 6.12 -7.47
N ALA A 45 0.60 6.45 -7.11
CA ALA A 45 1.80 5.68 -7.44
C ALA A 45 2.37 5.04 -6.18
N LEU A 46 2.78 3.78 -6.26
CA LEU A 46 3.27 3.01 -5.12
C LEU A 46 4.29 1.95 -5.54
N MET A 47 5.20 1.62 -4.63
CA MET A 47 6.17 0.53 -4.78
C MET A 47 5.63 -0.85 -4.35
N PRO A 48 4.84 -0.98 -3.27
CA PRO A 48 4.20 -2.25 -2.94
C PRO A 48 3.30 -2.75 -4.07
N HIS A 49 3.15 -4.07 -4.19
CA HIS A 49 2.36 -4.72 -5.23
C HIS A 49 1.00 -5.21 -4.68
N PRO A 50 -0.02 -4.34 -4.49
CA PRO A 50 -1.32 -4.76 -3.97
C PRO A 50 -2.05 -5.73 -4.91
N GLU A 51 -1.77 -5.69 -6.22
CA GLU A 51 -2.30 -6.62 -7.21
C GLU A 51 -1.84 -8.06 -6.96
N ARG A 52 -0.68 -8.22 -6.32
CA ARG A 52 -0.15 -9.54 -5.93
C ARG A 52 -0.74 -10.06 -4.62
N PHE A 53 -1.60 -9.29 -3.95
CA PHE A 53 -2.31 -9.74 -2.75
C PHE A 53 -3.78 -9.33 -2.77
N ILE A 54 -4.49 -9.71 -3.83
CA ILE A 54 -5.94 -9.56 -3.98
C ILE A 54 -6.70 -10.80 -3.48
N ARG A 55 -6.09 -11.99 -3.58
CA ARG A 55 -6.62 -13.27 -3.07
C ARG A 55 -5.85 -13.68 -1.84
N TRP A 56 -6.54 -14.24 -0.85
CA TRP A 56 -5.93 -14.75 0.37
C TRP A 56 -4.79 -15.74 0.09
N THR A 57 -4.96 -16.63 -0.89
CA THR A 57 -3.97 -17.66 -1.25
C THR A 57 -2.65 -17.10 -1.81
N GLN A 58 -2.57 -15.79 -2.09
CA GLN A 58 -1.33 -15.14 -2.50
C GLN A 58 -0.45 -14.73 -1.30
N HIS A 59 -0.98 -14.77 -0.06
CA HIS A 59 -0.18 -14.48 1.13
C HIS A 59 0.93 -15.53 1.30
N PRO A 60 2.20 -15.17 1.61
CA PRO A 60 3.29 -16.13 1.80
C PRO A 60 3.03 -17.19 2.90
N ARG A 61 2.07 -16.93 3.79
CA ARG A 61 1.69 -17.81 4.90
C ARG A 61 0.27 -18.37 4.75
N TRP A 62 -0.33 -18.38 3.55
CA TRP A 62 -1.72 -18.78 3.34
C TRP A 62 -2.07 -20.20 3.80
N THR A 63 -1.09 -21.11 3.87
CA THR A 63 -1.25 -22.49 4.40
C THR A 63 -1.08 -22.59 5.92
N ARG A 64 -0.62 -21.53 6.58
CA ARG A 64 -0.24 -21.50 8.01
C ARG A 64 -1.10 -20.55 8.84
N GLU A 65 -2.08 -19.91 8.21
CA GLU A 65 -2.95 -18.92 8.84
C GLU A 65 -4.42 -19.20 8.49
N PRO A 66 -5.38 -18.74 9.30
CA PRO A 66 -6.80 -18.90 9.00
C PRO A 66 -7.15 -18.31 7.64
N ALA A 67 -8.03 -19.01 6.92
CA ALA A 67 -8.50 -18.54 5.62
C ALA A 67 -9.17 -17.16 5.75
N ARG A 68 -8.86 -16.27 4.80
CA ARG A 68 -9.52 -14.97 4.63
C ARG A 68 -10.26 -14.97 3.29
N GLU A 69 -11.28 -14.13 3.19
CA GLU A 69 -12.01 -13.97 1.92
C GLU A 69 -11.11 -13.35 0.85
N ARG A 70 -10.32 -12.33 1.21
CA ARG A 70 -9.56 -11.48 0.29
C ARG A 70 -8.19 -11.14 0.85
N GLY A 71 -7.26 -10.77 -0.02
CA GLY A 71 -6.00 -10.16 0.37
C GLY A 71 -6.17 -8.65 0.56
N ASP A 72 -5.27 -8.05 1.35
CA ASP A 72 -5.40 -6.65 1.77
C ASP A 72 -5.31 -5.66 0.60
N GLY A 73 -4.62 -6.05 -0.49
CA GLY A 73 -4.50 -5.24 -1.70
C GLY A 73 -5.82 -5.05 -2.46
N PHE A 74 -6.82 -5.92 -2.25
CA PHE A 74 -8.10 -5.84 -2.95
C PHE A 74 -8.84 -4.52 -2.70
N ARG A 75 -8.70 -3.95 -1.49
CA ARG A 75 -9.36 -2.71 -1.09
C ARG A 75 -9.05 -1.53 -2.01
N ILE A 76 -7.82 -1.45 -2.54
CA ILE A 76 -7.41 -0.36 -3.45
C ILE A 76 -8.26 -0.38 -4.73
N PHE A 77 -8.50 -1.57 -5.28
CA PHE A 77 -9.29 -1.73 -6.51
C PHE A 77 -10.79 -1.51 -6.26
N GLU A 78 -11.32 -1.93 -5.09
CA GLU A 78 -12.70 -1.64 -4.71
C GLU A 78 -12.96 -0.13 -4.64
N ASN A 79 -12.04 0.62 -4.02
CA ASN A 79 -12.15 2.07 -3.92
C ASN A 79 -12.12 2.74 -5.30
N ALA A 80 -11.24 2.27 -6.20
CA ALA A 80 -11.17 2.78 -7.57
C ALA A 80 -12.49 2.55 -8.34
N VAL A 81 -13.05 1.34 -8.26
CA VAL A 81 -14.34 1.01 -8.89
C VAL A 81 -15.49 1.81 -8.26
N ALA A 82 -15.50 1.96 -6.93
CA ALA A 82 -16.53 2.74 -6.25
C ALA A 82 -16.50 4.20 -6.69
N TRP A 83 -15.31 4.81 -6.78
CA TRP A 83 -15.16 6.18 -7.27
C TRP A 83 -15.58 6.31 -8.74
N ALA A 84 -15.17 5.39 -9.61
CA ALA A 84 -15.53 5.40 -11.02
C ALA A 84 -17.05 5.29 -11.29
N LYS A 85 -17.83 4.81 -10.31
CA LYS A 85 -19.31 4.78 -10.39
C LYS A 85 -19.97 6.11 -9.98
N THR A 86 -19.22 7.02 -9.36
CA THR A 86 -19.74 8.33 -8.92
C THR A 86 -19.58 9.42 -9.97
N ILE A 87 -18.81 9.16 -11.02
CA ILE A 87 -18.57 10.08 -12.15
C ILE A 87 -19.55 9.83 -13.29
#